data_AF-A0A2E9ZNW5-F1
#
_entry.id   AF-A0A2E9ZNW5-F1
#
_cell.length_a   1.000
_cell.length_b   1.000
_cell.length_c   1.000
_cell.angle_alpha   90.00
_cell.angle_beta   90.00
_cell.angle_gamma   90.00
#
_symmetry.space_group_name_H-M   'P 1'
#
loop_
_entity.id
_entity.type
_entity.pdbx_description
1 polymer ?
#
loop_
_entity_poly.entity_id
_entity_poly.type
_entity_poly.pdbx_seq_one_letter_code
_entity_poly.pdbx_strand_id
1 'polypeptide(L)'
;MKKPAHCGVFEWLNRLLNRVLFLLGFACLPVAMAAPVSYQNEVMAVLAKAGCNMGTCHGNANGKGGFKISLRGESPAGDWNVIARNELGRRLNLIEPDESLFLKKATAQIPHEGRRRFEVDSWEYRILRQWIAEGA
;
A
#
# COMPACT_ATOMS: atom_id res chain seq x y z
N MET A 1 6.94 61.32 51.36
CA MET A 1 6.06 60.27 50.79
C MET A 1 6.86 59.40 49.85
N LYS A 2 7.21 58.18 50.26
CA LYS A 2 7.90 57.18 49.44
C LYS A 2 6.87 56.12 49.03
N LYS A 3 6.70 55.86 47.74
CA LYS A 3 5.83 54.79 47.23
C LYS A 3 6.46 53.41 47.57
N PRO A 4 5.67 52.39 47.93
CA PRO A 4 6.21 51.06 48.20
C PRO A 4 6.54 50.34 46.89
N ALA A 5 7.65 49.60 46.91
CA ALA A 5 8.10 48.75 45.82
C ALA A 5 7.15 47.56 45.67
N HIS A 6 6.53 47.42 44.49
CA HIS A 6 5.75 46.25 44.14
C HIS A 6 6.70 45.06 43.91
N CYS A 7 6.46 43.99 44.65
CA CYS A 7 7.18 42.72 44.65
C CYS A 7 6.97 41.97 43.32
N GLY A 8 8.01 41.85 42.50
CA GLY A 8 7.99 41.20 41.17
C GLY A 8 7.87 39.67 41.16
N VAL A 9 7.58 39.05 42.32
CA VAL A 9 7.45 37.58 42.46
C VAL A 9 6.13 37.08 41.87
N PHE A 10 5.06 37.89 41.89
CA PHE A 10 3.73 37.48 41.45
C PHE A 10 3.59 37.42 39.91
N GLU A 11 4.26 38.32 39.18
CA GLU A 11 4.30 38.31 37.71
C GLU A 11 5.14 37.16 37.15
N TRP A 12 6.20 36.76 37.87
CA TRP A 12 7.04 35.62 37.50
C TRP A 12 6.30 34.29 37.62
N LEU A 13 5.52 34.09 38.68
CA LEU A 13 4.72 32.86 38.87
C LEU A 13 3.62 32.71 37.80
N ASN A 14 2.90 33.79 37.48
CA ASN A 14 1.87 33.79 36.45
C ASN A 14 2.44 33.57 35.03
N ARG A 15 3.65 34.09 34.75
CA ARG A 15 4.35 33.83 33.48
C ARG A 15 4.84 32.39 33.34
N LEU A 16 5.20 31.72 34.45
CA LEU A 16 5.58 30.31 34.47
C LEU A 16 4.35 29.40 34.30
N LEU A 17 3.24 29.68 34.99
CA LEU A 17 1.99 28.91 34.88
C LEU A 17 1.38 28.99 33.47
N ASN A 18 1.37 30.17 32.83
CA ASN A 18 0.89 30.31 31.45
C ASN A 18 1.81 29.65 30.39
N ARG A 19 3.09 29.42 30.70
CA ARG A 19 4.02 28.71 29.80
C ARG A 19 3.86 27.20 29.86
N VAL A 20 3.51 26.64 31.03
CA VAL A 20 3.26 25.20 31.20
C VAL A 20 1.91 24.79 30.58
N LEU A 21 0.88 25.63 30.70
CA LEU A 21 -0.43 25.37 30.06
C LEU A 21 -0.35 25.35 28.52
N PHE A 22 0.54 26.14 27.92
CA PHE A 22 0.71 26.21 26.47
C PHE A 22 1.35 24.94 25.87
N LEU A 23 2.10 24.18 26.66
CA LEU A 23 2.79 22.95 26.21
C LEU A 23 1.91 21.70 26.26
N LEU A 24 0.82 21.71 27.03
CA LEU A 24 -0.09 20.56 27.16
C LEU A 24 -1.27 20.59 26.18
N GLY A 25 -1.52 21.73 25.51
CA GLY A 25 -2.66 21.90 24.59
C GLY A 25 -2.45 21.42 23.15
N PHE A 26 -1.25 20.96 22.76
CA PHE A 26 -0.87 20.78 21.35
C PHE A 26 -0.43 19.35 20.97
N ALA A 27 -0.75 18.34 21.78
CA ALA A 27 -0.24 16.98 21.59
C ALA A 27 -1.23 15.99 20.94
N CYS A 28 -2.21 16.46 20.17
CA CYS A 28 -3.02 15.59 19.31
C CYS A 28 -2.53 15.69 17.86
N LEU A 29 -1.43 14.99 17.55
CA LEU A 29 -0.96 14.85 16.18
C LEU A 29 -1.92 13.89 15.44
N PRO A 30 -2.51 14.29 14.30
CA PRO A 30 -3.30 13.36 13.50
C PRO A 30 -2.38 12.24 13.02
N VAL A 31 -2.74 10.99 13.34
CA VAL A 31 -2.14 9.82 12.72
C VAL A 31 -2.57 9.85 11.25
N ALA A 32 -1.65 10.19 10.36
CA ALA A 32 -1.88 10.09 8.94
C ALA A 32 -2.07 8.61 8.59
N MET A 33 -3.29 8.22 8.20
CA MET A 33 -3.52 6.90 7.64
C MET A 33 -2.83 6.82 6.28
N ALA A 34 -2.10 5.73 6.04
CA ALA A 34 -1.51 5.48 4.73
C ALA A 34 -2.61 5.45 3.67
N ALA A 35 -2.35 6.06 2.51
CA ALA A 35 -3.26 5.98 1.38
C ALA A 35 -3.40 4.52 0.92
N PRO A 36 -4.59 4.10 0.43
CA PRO A 36 -4.76 2.79 -0.18
C PRO A 36 -3.79 2.58 -1.34
N VAL A 37 -3.43 1.32 -1.59
CA VAL A 37 -2.58 0.92 -2.71
C VAL A 37 -3.33 1.15 -4.01
N SER A 38 -2.78 2.01 -4.88
CA SER A 38 -3.33 2.27 -6.19
C SER A 38 -2.92 1.18 -7.17
N TYR A 39 -3.91 0.66 -7.91
CA TYR A 39 -3.62 -0.28 -8.97
C TYR A 39 -2.68 0.31 -10.04
N GLN A 40 -2.92 1.56 -10.42
CA GLN A 40 -2.17 2.20 -11.51
C GLN A 40 -0.74 2.55 -11.11
N ASN A 41 -0.52 2.95 -9.85
CA ASN A 41 0.79 3.44 -9.41
C ASN A 41 1.65 2.32 -8.83
N GLU A 42 1.10 1.52 -7.92
CA GLU A 42 1.88 0.50 -7.22
C GLU A 42 1.75 -0.88 -7.87
N VAL A 43 0.53 -1.36 -8.16
CA VAL A 43 0.32 -2.73 -8.68
C VAL A 43 0.92 -2.89 -10.07
N MET A 44 0.61 -1.99 -11.00
CA MET A 44 1.18 -2.03 -12.35
C MET A 44 2.71 -1.94 -12.34
N ALA A 45 3.29 -1.12 -11.46
CA ALA A 45 4.74 -1.02 -11.31
C ALA A 45 5.35 -2.36 -10.84
N VAL A 46 4.70 -3.03 -9.88
CA VAL A 46 5.11 -4.37 -9.45
C VAL A 46 5.02 -5.37 -10.60
N LEU A 47 3.91 -5.39 -11.36
CA LEU A 47 3.74 -6.33 -12.48
C LEU A 47 4.78 -6.13 -13.58
N ALA A 48 5.14 -4.88 -13.87
CA ALA A 48 6.20 -4.53 -14.80
C ALA A 48 7.58 -4.98 -14.28
N LYS A 49 7.93 -4.61 -13.04
CA LYS A 49 9.21 -4.97 -12.40
C LYS A 49 9.40 -6.48 -12.30
N ALA A 50 8.36 -7.20 -11.92
CA ALA A 50 8.35 -8.66 -11.78
C ALA A 50 8.32 -9.40 -13.13
N GLY A 51 8.12 -8.68 -14.24
CA GLY A 51 8.06 -9.24 -15.60
C GLY A 51 6.78 -10.03 -15.90
N CYS A 52 5.71 -9.83 -15.12
CA CYS A 52 4.43 -10.53 -15.29
C CYS A 52 3.76 -10.16 -16.62
N ASN A 53 3.75 -8.86 -16.93
CA ASN A 53 3.09 -8.28 -18.11
C ASN A 53 4.02 -8.17 -19.34
N MET A 54 5.03 -9.04 -19.42
CA MET A 54 5.98 -9.06 -20.54
C MET A 54 5.52 -10.02 -21.65
N GLY A 55 5.93 -9.72 -22.88
CA GLY A 55 5.60 -10.50 -24.09
C GLY A 55 6.07 -11.96 -24.08
N THR A 56 6.96 -12.34 -23.16
CA THR A 56 7.36 -13.74 -22.96
C THR A 56 6.32 -14.54 -22.18
N CYS A 57 5.47 -13.87 -21.38
CA CYS A 57 4.53 -14.50 -20.44
C CYS A 57 3.11 -13.95 -20.61
N HIS A 58 2.52 -13.32 -19.59
CA HIS A 58 1.10 -12.96 -19.63
C HIS A 58 0.81 -11.71 -20.47
N GLY A 59 1.85 -10.91 -20.78
CA GLY A 59 1.78 -9.75 -21.67
C GLY A 59 1.81 -10.06 -23.17
N ASN A 60 1.84 -11.33 -23.56
CA ASN A 60 1.86 -11.72 -24.97
C ASN A 60 0.45 -11.67 -25.59
N ALA A 61 0.35 -11.72 -26.93
CA ALA A 61 -0.91 -11.60 -27.66
C ALA A 61 -2.03 -12.55 -27.18
N ASN A 62 -1.66 -13.74 -26.71
CA ASN A 62 -2.54 -14.81 -26.23
C ASN A 62 -2.51 -14.98 -24.69
N GLY A 63 -1.61 -14.30 -23.97
CA GLY A 63 -1.31 -14.60 -22.57
C GLY A 63 -0.75 -16.01 -22.36
N LYS A 64 -0.85 -16.53 -21.12
CA LYS A 64 -0.48 -17.91 -20.76
C LYS A 64 -1.39 -18.45 -19.66
N GLY A 65 -1.71 -19.74 -19.69
CA GLY A 65 -2.50 -20.41 -18.65
C GLY A 65 -3.89 -19.78 -18.43
N GLY A 66 -4.53 -19.30 -19.50
CA GLY A 66 -5.82 -18.59 -19.43
C GLY A 66 -5.72 -17.22 -18.75
N PHE A 67 -4.53 -16.65 -18.60
CA PHE A 67 -4.31 -15.34 -17.98
C PHE A 67 -3.54 -14.44 -18.95
N LYS A 68 -4.24 -13.41 -19.45
CA LYS A 68 -3.73 -12.41 -20.38
C LYS A 68 -3.88 -11.02 -19.77
N ILE A 69 -2.77 -10.40 -19.45
CA ILE A 69 -2.72 -8.98 -19.10
C ILE A 69 -2.06 -8.24 -20.25
N SER A 70 -2.36 -6.97 -20.40
CA SER A 70 -1.86 -6.14 -21.50
C SER A 70 -0.34 -6.03 -21.42
N LEU A 71 0.30 -5.94 -22.58
CA LEU A 71 1.74 -5.79 -22.66
C LEU A 71 2.14 -4.49 -21.95
N ARG A 72 3.04 -4.58 -20.96
CA ARG A 72 3.54 -3.42 -20.21
C ARG A 72 2.46 -2.51 -19.61
N GLY A 73 1.23 -3.01 -19.41
CA GLY A 73 0.14 -2.23 -18.83
C GLY A 73 -0.57 -1.27 -19.79
N GLU A 74 -0.52 -1.52 -21.10
CA GLU A 74 -1.23 -0.76 -22.14
C GLU A 74 -2.74 -0.57 -21.88
N SER A 75 -3.39 -1.45 -21.12
CA SER A 75 -4.82 -1.35 -20.77
C SER A 75 -5.05 -1.53 -19.26
N PRO A 76 -4.85 -0.48 -18.45
CA PRO A 76 -4.97 -0.58 -16.99
C PRO A 76 -6.32 -1.13 -16.52
N ALA A 77 -7.42 -0.58 -17.06
CA ALA A 77 -8.77 -1.02 -16.70
C ALA A 77 -9.09 -2.45 -17.19
N GLY A 78 -8.57 -2.84 -18.36
CA GLY A 78 -8.69 -4.21 -18.86
C GLY A 78 -7.95 -5.19 -17.97
N ASP A 79 -6.71 -4.88 -17.61
CA ASP A 79 -5.86 -5.71 -16.77
C ASP A 79 -6.43 -5.89 -15.37
N TRP A 80 -6.93 -4.81 -14.78
CA TRP A 80 -7.60 -4.86 -13.49
C TRP A 80 -8.79 -5.83 -13.55
N ASN A 81 -9.64 -5.76 -14.58
CA ASN A 81 -10.77 -6.69 -14.73
C ASN A 81 -10.29 -8.15 -14.93
N VAL A 82 -9.22 -8.37 -15.70
CA VAL A 82 -8.68 -9.72 -15.90
C VAL A 82 -8.09 -10.31 -14.61
N ILE A 83 -7.46 -9.49 -13.78
CA ILE A 83 -6.89 -9.91 -12.50
C ILE A 83 -7.99 -10.14 -11.47
N ALA A 84 -8.89 -9.18 -11.29
CA ALA A 84 -9.84 -9.15 -10.18
C ALA A 84 -11.16 -9.87 -10.47
N ARG A 85 -11.64 -9.92 -11.73
CA ARG A 85 -13.01 -10.37 -12.05
C ARG A 85 -13.09 -11.57 -12.97
N ASN A 86 -12.19 -11.74 -13.93
CA ASN A 86 -12.27 -12.87 -14.87
C ASN A 86 -12.18 -14.22 -14.16
N GLU A 87 -12.75 -15.25 -14.80
CA GLU A 87 -12.81 -16.61 -14.25
C GLU A 87 -13.48 -16.65 -12.87
N LEU A 88 -14.58 -15.89 -12.71
CA LEU A 88 -15.34 -15.78 -11.47
C LEU A 88 -14.49 -15.31 -10.27
N GLY A 89 -13.51 -14.44 -10.53
CA GLY A 89 -12.63 -13.88 -9.49
C GLY A 89 -11.64 -14.88 -8.88
N ARG A 90 -11.48 -16.09 -9.42
CA ARG A 90 -10.69 -17.19 -8.81
C ARG A 90 -9.21 -16.88 -8.53
N ARG A 91 -8.68 -15.76 -9.02
CA ARG A 91 -7.27 -15.39 -8.89
C ARG A 91 -6.98 -14.68 -7.57
N LEU A 92 -7.96 -13.96 -7.04
CA LEU A 92 -7.83 -13.17 -5.82
C LEU A 92 -8.72 -13.79 -4.73
N ASN A 93 -8.15 -13.99 -3.56
CA ASN A 93 -8.90 -14.28 -2.35
C ASN A 93 -8.92 -13.02 -1.50
N LEU A 94 -10.06 -12.34 -1.45
CA LEU A 94 -10.21 -11.08 -0.71
C LEU A 94 -10.33 -11.29 0.81
N ILE A 95 -10.63 -12.52 1.26
CA ILE A 95 -10.75 -12.87 2.68
C ILE A 95 -9.37 -13.25 3.24
N GLU A 96 -8.64 -14.09 2.50
CA GLU A 96 -7.28 -14.53 2.83
C GLU A 96 -6.33 -14.18 1.67
N PRO A 97 -5.80 -12.94 1.62
CA PRO A 97 -4.96 -12.46 0.51
C PRO A 97 -3.80 -13.40 0.16
N ASP A 98 -3.15 -13.97 1.16
CA ASP A 98 -2.02 -14.90 1.04
C ASP A 98 -2.40 -16.22 0.30
N GLU A 99 -3.69 -16.57 0.29
CA GLU A 99 -4.25 -17.72 -0.44
C GLU A 99 -4.56 -17.42 -1.91
N SER A 100 -4.40 -16.17 -2.36
CA SER A 100 -4.62 -15.78 -3.75
C SER A 100 -3.70 -16.55 -4.70
N LEU A 101 -4.26 -17.18 -5.74
CA LEU A 101 -3.47 -17.81 -6.81
C LEU A 101 -2.49 -16.81 -7.43
N PHE A 102 -2.87 -15.53 -7.48
CA PHE A 102 -2.02 -14.45 -7.97
C PHE A 102 -0.68 -14.36 -7.22
N LEU A 103 -0.72 -14.39 -5.88
CA LEU A 103 0.48 -14.37 -5.04
C LEU A 103 1.21 -15.72 -5.08
N LYS A 104 0.47 -16.83 -4.90
CA LYS A 104 1.06 -18.18 -4.85
C LYS A 104 1.80 -18.58 -6.12
N LYS A 105 1.28 -18.21 -7.30
CA LYS A 105 1.97 -18.43 -8.57
C LYS A 105 3.20 -17.53 -8.69
N ALA A 106 3.08 -16.25 -8.34
CA ALA A 106 4.18 -15.29 -8.46
C ALA A 106 5.37 -15.63 -7.54
N THR A 107 5.11 -16.14 -6.34
CA THR A 107 6.16 -16.57 -5.40
C THR A 107 6.58 -18.04 -5.55
N ALA A 108 6.00 -18.74 -6.54
CA ALA A 108 6.23 -20.17 -6.79
C ALA A 108 5.95 -21.09 -5.58
N GLN A 109 5.03 -20.69 -4.69
CA GLN A 109 4.49 -21.57 -3.65
C GLN A 109 3.65 -22.71 -4.23
N ILE A 110 3.13 -22.51 -5.44
CA ILE A 110 2.53 -23.55 -6.27
C ILE A 110 3.17 -23.52 -7.66
N PRO A 111 3.11 -24.61 -8.45
CA PRO A 111 3.79 -24.69 -9.74
C PRO A 111 3.42 -23.53 -10.68
N HIS A 112 4.42 -22.76 -11.10
CA HIS A 112 4.28 -21.69 -12.09
C HIS A 112 5.35 -21.87 -13.16
N GLU A 113 4.94 -22.06 -14.42
CA GLU A 113 5.87 -22.19 -15.55
C GLU A 113 6.79 -20.98 -15.71
N GLY A 114 6.34 -19.80 -15.27
CA GLY A 114 7.15 -18.59 -15.22
C GLY A 114 8.28 -18.60 -14.20
N ARG A 115 8.37 -19.63 -13.36
CA ARG A 115 9.22 -19.67 -12.15
C ARG A 115 8.85 -18.56 -11.16
N ARG A 116 9.62 -18.44 -10.10
CA ARG A 116 9.46 -17.40 -9.08
C ARG A 116 9.72 -16.00 -9.68
N ARG A 117 8.89 -15.02 -9.33
CA ARG A 117 9.00 -13.61 -9.74
C ARG A 117 9.54 -12.72 -8.63
N PHE A 118 9.16 -13.02 -7.39
CA PHE A 118 9.64 -12.38 -6.17
C PHE A 118 9.45 -13.34 -4.98
N GLU A 119 10.10 -13.06 -3.85
CA GLU A 119 9.99 -13.86 -2.64
C GLU A 119 8.71 -13.52 -1.85
N VAL A 120 8.28 -14.43 -0.98
CA VAL A 120 7.24 -14.12 0.02
C VAL A 120 7.76 -12.99 0.93
N ASP A 121 6.87 -12.09 1.33
CA ASP A 121 7.18 -10.90 2.13
C ASP A 121 8.17 -9.89 1.52
N SER A 122 8.51 -10.04 0.23
CA SER A 122 9.21 -8.99 -0.52
C SER A 122 8.36 -7.72 -0.62
N TRP A 123 8.96 -6.62 -1.04
CA TRP A 123 8.23 -5.38 -1.28
C TRP A 123 7.08 -5.57 -2.29
N GLU A 124 7.34 -6.27 -3.41
CA GLU A 124 6.33 -6.62 -4.42
C GLU A 124 5.18 -7.42 -3.81
N TYR A 125 5.52 -8.44 -3.01
CA TYR A 125 4.54 -9.28 -2.35
C TYR A 125 3.61 -8.46 -1.45
N ARG A 126 4.19 -7.59 -0.60
CA ARG A 126 3.42 -6.78 0.35
C ARG A 126 2.49 -5.79 -0.36
N ILE A 127 2.94 -5.16 -1.45
CA ILE A 127 2.12 -4.27 -2.26
C ILE A 127 0.91 -5.00 -2.83
N LEU A 128 1.14 -6.14 -3.49
CA LEU A 128 0.05 -6.90 -4.11
C LEU A 128 -0.89 -7.49 -3.06
N ARG A 129 -0.35 -8.02 -1.96
CA ARG A 129 -1.13 -8.54 -0.83
C ARG A 129 -2.00 -7.45 -0.21
N GLN A 130 -1.44 -6.27 0.04
CA GLN A 130 -2.17 -5.15 0.63
C GLN A 130 -3.28 -4.68 -0.31
N TRP A 131 -3.00 -4.53 -1.61
CA TRP A 131 -4.01 -4.19 -2.60
C TRP A 131 -5.18 -5.19 -2.63
N ILE A 132 -4.89 -6.49 -2.55
CA ILE A 132 -5.91 -7.54 -2.46
C ILE A 132 -6.71 -7.40 -1.15
N ALA A 133 -6.03 -7.16 -0.02
CA ALA A 133 -6.67 -6.98 1.29
C ALA A 133 -7.59 -5.75 1.33
N GLU A 134 -7.29 -4.72 0.54
CA GLU A 134 -8.10 -3.51 0.40
C GLU A 134 -9.30 -3.67 -0.54
N GLY A 135 -9.49 -4.86 -1.11
CA GLY A 135 -10.65 -5.22 -1.92
C GLY A 135 -10.38 -5.31 -3.43
N ALA A 136 -9.15 -5.04 -3.85
CA ALA A 136 -8.70 -4.95 -5.24
C ALA A 136 -9.37 -3.84 -6.08
#